data_AF-A0A820I437-F1
#
_entry.id   AF-A0A820I437-F1
#
_cell.length_a   1.000
_cell.length_b   1.000
_cell.length_c   1.000
_cell.angle_alpha   90.00
_cell.angle_beta   90.00
_cell.angle_gamma   90.00
#
_symmetry.space_group_name_H-M   'P 1'
#
loop_
_entity.id
_entity.type
_entity.pdbx_description
1 polymer ?
#
loop_
_entity_poly.entity_id
_entity_poly.type
_entity_poly.pdbx_seq_one_letter_code
_entity_poly.pdbx_strand_id
1 'polypeptide(L)'
;MSNEVNSSLLDISLLPYEIGIPRVVRFWIILIFYIPSLICSLFVLYYFIASRTLRQALHNHVITLLLIVNFIVQLTSIPWIINYYRLEGQVSPQSPSFCIVWILIDEGLTITITALFAWATIERHILIFHDQLVATRRKILIFHYLPIVLVLLYCFFYSLIVIIFPPCENVFDYTQLVCGYPLCYYDQQALAIWDIVFDHLIPIIIN
;
A
#
# COMPACT_ATOMS: atom_id res chain seq x y z
N MET A 1 32.70 44.99 -6.72
CA MET A 1 33.41 43.71 -6.95
C MET A 1 32.48 42.63 -6.43
N SER A 2 31.75 42.03 -7.37
CA SER A 2 30.54 41.22 -7.21
C SER A 2 30.88 39.75 -7.03
N ASN A 3 30.26 39.10 -6.04
CA ASN A 3 30.25 37.65 -5.88
C ASN A 3 28.93 37.12 -6.47
N GLU A 4 28.97 36.74 -7.74
CA GLU A 4 27.82 36.22 -8.52
C GLU A 4 28.07 34.80 -9.06
N VAL A 5 28.95 34.04 -8.44
CA VAL A 5 29.29 32.67 -8.86
C VAL A 5 29.07 31.75 -7.69
N ASN A 6 27.89 31.11 -7.62
CA ASN A 6 27.63 29.80 -6.97
C ASN A 6 26.15 29.39 -6.84
N SER A 7 25.19 29.97 -7.59
CA SER A 7 23.81 29.45 -7.59
C SER A 7 23.58 28.31 -8.59
N SER A 8 24.28 28.30 -9.73
CA SER A 8 24.02 27.37 -10.83
C SER A 8 24.59 25.96 -10.67
N LEU A 9 25.51 25.75 -9.72
CA LEU A 9 26.08 24.42 -9.43
C LEU A 9 25.33 23.65 -8.34
N LEU A 10 24.46 24.33 -7.56
CA LEU A 10 23.63 23.67 -6.54
C LEU A 10 22.35 23.05 -7.13
N ASP A 11 21.88 23.56 -8.27
CA ASP A 11 20.66 23.09 -8.95
C ASP A 11 20.85 21.75 -9.69
N ILE A 12 22.09 21.34 -9.98
CA ILE A 12 22.37 20.12 -10.76
C ILE A 12 22.30 18.85 -9.90
N SER A 13 22.44 18.95 -8.59
CA SER A 13 22.39 17.81 -7.64
C SER A 13 21.00 17.45 -7.12
N LEU A 14 19.95 18.19 -7.52
CA LEU A 14 18.57 17.98 -7.06
C LEU A 14 17.59 17.61 -8.18
N LEU A 15 18.07 17.34 -9.40
CA LEU A 15 17.19 16.74 -10.41
C LEU A 15 16.84 15.32 -9.93
N PRO A 16 15.56 15.04 -9.60
CA PRO A 16 15.16 13.70 -9.27
C PRO A 16 15.54 12.84 -10.47
N TYR A 17 16.33 11.80 -10.21
CA TYR A 17 16.79 10.84 -11.21
C TYR A 17 15.55 10.13 -11.79
N GLU A 18 14.87 10.78 -12.73
CA GLU A 18 13.90 10.12 -13.58
C GLU A 18 14.70 9.10 -14.38
N ILE A 19 14.52 7.83 -14.04
CA ILE A 19 15.02 6.70 -14.81
C ILE A 19 14.76 7.01 -16.29
N GLY A 20 15.80 7.08 -17.13
CA GLY A 20 15.73 7.56 -18.52
C GLY A 20 14.88 6.72 -19.49
N ILE A 21 13.99 5.87 -18.99
CA ILE A 21 13.00 5.12 -19.76
C ILE A 21 11.83 6.05 -20.12
N PRO A 22 11.53 6.23 -21.42
CA PRO A 22 10.42 7.06 -21.88
C PRO A 22 9.07 6.63 -21.27
N ARG A 23 8.20 7.60 -20.96
CA ARG A 23 6.88 7.37 -20.33
C ARG A 23 6.01 6.40 -21.13
N VAL A 24 6.06 6.47 -22.46
CA VAL A 24 5.35 5.55 -23.38
C VAL A 24 5.81 4.10 -23.19
N VAL A 25 7.11 3.86 -22.98
CA VAL A 25 7.64 2.51 -22.76
C VAL A 25 7.14 1.97 -21.41
N ARG A 26 7.16 2.79 -20.35
CA ARG A 26 6.62 2.41 -19.03
C ARG A 26 5.13 2.05 -19.10
N PHE A 27 4.34 2.84 -19.82
CA PHE A 27 2.93 2.58 -20.06
C PHE A 27 2.69 1.17 -20.65
N TRP A 28 3.36 0.84 -21.76
CA TRP A 28 3.17 -0.45 -22.42
C TRP A 28 3.65 -1.62 -21.58
N ILE A 29 4.79 -1.48 -20.90
CA ILE A 29 5.31 -2.51 -19.99
C ILE A 29 4.27 -2.80 -18.89
N ILE A 30 3.82 -1.77 -18.17
CA ILE A 30 2.84 -1.94 -17.09
C ILE A 30 1.55 -2.56 -17.62
N LEU A 31 1.03 -2.08 -18.75
CA LEU A 31 -0.21 -2.58 -19.33
C LEU A 31 -0.14 -4.07 -19.72
N ILE A 32 0.96 -4.49 -20.35
CA ILE A 32 1.17 -5.88 -20.79
C ILE A 32 1.25 -6.84 -19.60
N PHE A 33 1.89 -6.45 -18.50
CA PHE A 33 1.95 -7.29 -17.29
C PHE A 33 0.69 -7.20 -16.43
N TYR A 34 0.01 -6.06 -16.44
CA TYR A 34 -1.19 -5.83 -15.64
C TYR A 34 -2.37 -6.69 -16.07
N ILE A 35 -2.66 -6.76 -17.38
CA ILE A 35 -3.79 -7.56 -17.89
C ILE A 35 -3.74 -9.04 -17.44
N PRO A 36 -2.65 -9.79 -17.66
CA PRO A 36 -2.56 -11.17 -17.19
C PRO A 36 -2.56 -11.26 -15.67
N SER A 37 -1.90 -10.33 -14.95
CA SER A 37 -1.92 -10.29 -13.49
C SER A 37 -3.35 -10.14 -12.93
N LEU A 38 -4.16 -9.27 -13.54
CA LEU A 38 -5.54 -9.03 -13.13
C LEU A 38 -6.41 -10.28 -13.38
N ILE A 39 -6.26 -10.94 -14.53
CA ILE A 39 -6.97 -12.18 -14.86
C ILE A 39 -6.60 -13.29 -13.87
N CYS A 40 -5.31 -13.47 -13.59
CA CYS A 40 -4.82 -14.45 -12.62
C CYS A 40 -5.36 -14.15 -11.22
N SER A 41 -5.32 -12.88 -10.78
CA SER A 41 -5.80 -12.47 -9.46
C SER A 41 -7.31 -12.72 -9.31
N LEU A 42 -8.10 -12.38 -10.33
CA LEU A 42 -9.53 -12.66 -10.36
C LEU A 42 -9.83 -14.16 -10.31
N PHE A 43 -9.10 -14.97 -11.08
CA PHE A 43 -9.26 -16.43 -11.09
C PHE A 43 -8.95 -17.05 -9.71
N VAL A 44 -7.82 -16.68 -9.10
CA VAL A 44 -7.42 -17.17 -7.78
C VAL A 44 -8.43 -16.74 -6.72
N LEU A 45 -8.83 -15.47 -6.71
CA LEU A 45 -9.82 -14.95 -5.78
C LEU A 45 -11.17 -15.67 -5.93
N TYR A 46 -11.64 -15.86 -7.16
CA TYR A 46 -12.85 -16.63 -7.45
C TYR A 46 -12.73 -18.06 -6.93
N TYR A 47 -11.61 -18.74 -7.16
CA TYR A 47 -11.40 -20.12 -6.72
C TYR A 47 -11.43 -20.25 -5.19
N PHE A 48 -10.78 -19.34 -4.47
CA PHE A 48 -10.80 -19.28 -3.00
C PHE A 48 -12.19 -19.02 -2.46
N ILE A 49 -12.93 -18.08 -3.06
CA ILE A 49 -14.29 -17.73 -2.64
C ILE A 49 -15.30 -18.81 -3.05
N ALA A 50 -15.12 -19.54 -4.14
CA ALA A 50 -16.07 -20.55 -4.61
C ALA A 50 -15.91 -21.90 -3.89
N SER A 51 -14.68 -22.31 -3.56
CA SER A 51 -14.41 -23.61 -2.93
C SER A 51 -14.72 -23.61 -1.43
N ARG A 52 -15.71 -24.42 -1.01
CA ARG A 52 -16.11 -24.55 0.40
C ARG A 52 -14.97 -25.07 1.28
N THR A 53 -14.20 -26.03 0.77
CA THR A 53 -13.09 -26.64 1.51
C THR A 53 -11.99 -25.61 1.80
N LEU A 54 -11.66 -24.75 0.82
CA LEU A 54 -10.68 -23.69 1.02
C LEU A 54 -11.17 -22.66 2.04
N ARG A 55 -12.44 -22.22 1.91
CA ARG A 55 -13.03 -21.25 2.85
C ARG A 55 -13.12 -21.73 4.29
N GLN A 56 -13.08 -23.03 4.55
CA GLN A 56 -13.22 -23.56 5.91
C GLN A 56 -11.88 -23.70 6.64
N ALA A 57 -10.76 -23.66 5.92
CA ALA A 57 -9.45 -23.74 6.55
C ALA A 57 -9.05 -22.37 7.13
N LEU A 58 -8.66 -22.34 8.41
CA LEU A 58 -8.37 -21.11 9.15
C LEU A 58 -7.34 -20.21 8.45
N HIS A 59 -6.20 -20.79 8.05
CA HIS A 59 -5.12 -20.07 7.36
C HIS A 59 -5.56 -19.44 6.03
N ASN A 60 -6.58 -19.99 5.37
CA ASN A 60 -7.06 -19.44 4.11
C ASN A 60 -7.87 -18.15 4.30
N HIS A 61 -8.34 -17.84 5.52
CA HIS A 61 -9.07 -16.60 5.77
C HIS A 61 -8.17 -15.37 5.56
N VAL A 62 -6.96 -15.37 6.12
CA VAL A 62 -6.02 -14.25 5.94
C VAL A 62 -5.54 -14.17 4.50
N ILE A 63 -5.27 -15.31 3.85
CA ILE A 63 -4.93 -15.35 2.42
C ILE A 63 -6.06 -14.76 1.57
N THR A 64 -7.32 -15.09 1.87
CA THR A 64 -8.48 -14.54 1.15
C THR A 64 -8.57 -13.03 1.33
N LEU A 65 -8.35 -12.52 2.55
CA LEU A 65 -8.32 -11.07 2.80
C LEU A 65 -7.18 -10.38 2.05
N LEU A 66 -5.97 -10.95 2.05
CA LEU A 66 -4.83 -10.46 1.27
C LEU A 66 -5.15 -10.39 -0.22
N LEU A 67 -5.78 -11.43 -0.77
CA LEU A 67 -6.20 -11.47 -2.18
C LEU A 67 -7.25 -10.39 -2.48
N ILE A 68 -8.22 -10.16 -1.59
CA ILE A 68 -9.23 -9.11 -1.75
C ILE A 68 -8.57 -7.72 -1.75
N VAL A 69 -7.72 -7.43 -0.76
CA VAL A 69 -7.06 -6.12 -0.64
C VAL A 69 -6.16 -5.86 -1.84
N ASN A 70 -5.34 -6.83 -2.24
CA ASN A 70 -4.49 -6.72 -3.43
C ASN A 70 -5.31 -6.54 -4.72
N PHE A 71 -6.44 -7.25 -4.85
CA PHE A 71 -7.33 -7.04 -5.99
C PHE A 71 -7.92 -5.63 -6.04
N ILE A 72 -8.25 -5.02 -4.89
CA ILE A 72 -8.68 -3.62 -4.82
C ILE A 72 -7.56 -2.68 -5.29
N VAL A 73 -6.32 -2.87 -4.82
CA VAL A 73 -5.14 -2.09 -5.27
C VAL A 73 -4.94 -2.22 -6.79
N GLN A 74 -5.04 -3.44 -7.32
CA GLN A 74 -4.94 -3.67 -8.76
C GLN A 74 -6.04 -2.94 -9.54
N LEU A 75 -7.29 -2.91 -9.04
CA LEU A 75 -8.40 -2.23 -9.71
C LEU A 75 -8.37 -0.70 -9.58
N THR A 76 -7.61 -0.15 -8.64
CA THR A 76 -7.62 1.29 -8.32
C THR A 76 -6.27 1.94 -8.65
N SER A 77 -5.22 1.66 -7.88
CA SER A 77 -3.88 2.25 -8.04
C SER A 77 -3.30 2.00 -9.43
N ILE A 78 -3.36 0.78 -9.96
CA ILE A 78 -2.69 0.46 -11.24
C ILE A 78 -3.33 1.22 -12.42
N PRO A 79 -4.66 1.26 -12.60
CA PRO A 79 -5.29 2.10 -13.61
C PRO A 79 -4.93 3.58 -13.51
N TRP A 80 -4.81 4.13 -12.29
CA TRP A 80 -4.41 5.52 -12.09
C TRP A 80 -2.96 5.77 -12.50
N ILE A 81 -2.05 4.84 -12.16
CA ILE A 81 -0.65 4.87 -12.61
C ILE A 81 -0.56 4.77 -14.15
N ILE A 82 -1.31 3.87 -14.78
CA ILE A 82 -1.38 3.73 -16.24
C ILE A 82 -1.91 5.02 -16.88
N ASN A 83 -2.95 5.63 -16.29
CA ASN A 83 -3.51 6.90 -16.77
C ASN A 83 -2.50 8.05 -16.67
N TYR A 84 -1.73 8.11 -15.58
CA TYR A 84 -0.63 9.06 -15.41
C TYR A 84 0.40 8.94 -16.55
N TYR A 85 0.85 7.73 -16.86
CA TYR A 85 1.81 7.54 -17.97
C TYR A 85 1.20 7.82 -19.35
N ARG A 86 -0.11 7.58 -19.53
CA ARG A 86 -0.84 7.91 -20.75
C ARG A 86 -0.91 9.42 -20.98
N LEU A 87 -1.14 10.20 -19.92
CA LEU A 87 -1.26 11.65 -19.94
C LEU A 87 0.08 12.36 -19.78
N GLU A 88 1.15 11.74 -20.27
CA GLU A 88 2.51 12.29 -20.25
C GLU A 88 2.93 12.77 -18.85
N GLY A 89 2.62 12.00 -17.81
CA GLY A 89 2.98 12.25 -16.42
C GLY A 89 2.19 13.39 -15.76
N GLN A 90 0.93 13.55 -16.13
CA GLN A 90 0.00 14.42 -15.41
C GLN A 90 -1.08 13.60 -14.72
N VAL A 91 -1.28 13.88 -13.44
CA VAL A 91 -2.41 13.38 -12.65
C VAL A 91 -3.71 13.96 -13.21
N SER A 92 -4.74 13.12 -13.39
CA SER A 92 -6.07 13.56 -13.82
C SER A 92 -7.15 12.76 -13.09
N PRO A 93 -8.11 13.43 -12.41
CA PRO A 93 -8.28 14.89 -12.32
C PRO A 93 -7.23 15.58 -11.43
N GLN A 94 -6.86 16.82 -11.78
CA GLN A 94 -5.97 17.65 -10.96
C GLN A 94 -6.77 18.30 -9.82
N SER A 95 -7.10 17.50 -8.81
CA SER A 95 -7.81 17.99 -7.62
C SER A 95 -7.19 17.47 -6.33
N PRO A 96 -7.14 18.28 -5.27
CA PRO A 96 -6.67 17.83 -3.96
C PRO A 96 -7.44 16.62 -3.43
N SER A 97 -8.77 16.61 -3.61
CA SER A 97 -9.62 15.49 -3.19
C SER A 97 -9.24 14.18 -3.87
N PHE A 98 -8.91 14.21 -5.16
CA PHE A 98 -8.47 13.01 -5.88
C PHE A 98 -7.12 12.51 -5.35
N CYS A 99 -6.17 13.40 -5.09
CA CYS A 99 -4.88 13.04 -4.51
C CYS A 99 -5.00 12.43 -3.12
N ILE A 100 -5.82 13.02 -2.24
CA ILE A 100 -6.08 12.47 -0.91
C ILE A 100 -6.68 11.07 -1.01
N VAL A 101 -7.66 10.85 -1.88
CA VAL A 101 -8.26 9.52 -2.09
C VAL A 101 -7.24 8.54 -2.67
N TRP A 102 -6.44 8.97 -3.64
CA TRP A 102 -5.41 8.13 -4.23
C TRP A 102 -4.40 7.69 -3.17
N ILE A 103 -3.81 8.63 -2.43
CA ILE A 103 -2.83 8.34 -1.38
C ILE A 103 -3.44 7.47 -0.28
N LEU A 104 -4.69 7.74 0.15
CA LEU A 104 -5.38 6.92 1.15
C LEU A 104 -5.54 5.47 0.71
N ILE A 105 -5.88 5.24 -0.56
CA ILE A 105 -6.01 3.89 -1.11
C ILE A 105 -4.64 3.25 -1.28
N ASP A 106 -3.66 3.98 -1.80
CA ASP A 106 -2.34 3.43 -2.12
C ASP A 106 -1.57 3.07 -0.84
N GLU A 107 -1.33 4.05 0.04
CA GLU A 107 -0.61 3.86 1.30
C GLU A 107 -1.42 2.99 2.26
N GLY A 108 -2.71 3.32 2.44
CA GLY A 108 -3.54 2.61 3.43
C GLY A 108 -3.73 1.12 3.11
N LEU A 109 -3.92 0.76 1.83
CA LEU A 109 -3.99 -0.65 1.45
C LEU A 109 -2.62 -1.32 1.44
N THR A 110 -1.53 -0.60 1.14
CA THR A 110 -0.17 -1.15 1.20
C THR A 110 0.25 -1.50 2.63
N ILE A 111 -0.03 -0.61 3.60
CA ILE A 111 0.16 -0.88 5.03
C ILE A 111 -0.70 -2.09 5.44
N THR A 112 -1.95 -2.14 5.00
CA THR A 112 -2.86 -3.25 5.30
C THR A 112 -2.33 -4.59 4.76
N ILE A 113 -1.82 -4.63 3.52
CA ILE A 113 -1.22 -5.83 2.93
C ILE A 113 -0.02 -6.29 3.75
N THR A 114 0.88 -5.35 4.07
CA THR A 114 2.11 -5.62 4.82
C THR A 114 1.81 -6.17 6.22
N ALA A 115 0.87 -5.54 6.94
CA ALA A 115 0.44 -5.98 8.26
C ALA A 115 -0.28 -7.34 8.24
N LEU A 116 -1.16 -7.58 7.26
CA LEU A 116 -1.82 -8.87 7.08
C LEU A 116 -0.82 -9.98 6.72
N PHE A 117 0.23 -9.66 5.96
CA PHE A 117 1.28 -10.63 5.62
C PHE A 117 2.07 -11.05 6.86
N ALA A 118 2.50 -10.07 7.67
CA ALA A 118 3.15 -10.35 8.96
C ALA A 118 2.25 -11.17 9.89
N TRP A 119 0.95 -10.84 9.95
CA TRP A 119 -0.01 -11.62 10.71
C TRP A 119 -0.17 -13.05 10.18
N ALA A 120 -0.20 -13.25 8.86
CA ALA A 120 -0.28 -14.59 8.26
C ALA A 120 0.91 -15.48 8.68
N THR A 121 2.10 -14.91 8.78
CA THR A 121 3.31 -15.62 9.26
C THR A 121 3.17 -15.99 10.74
N ILE A 122 2.73 -15.06 11.59
CA ILE A 122 2.46 -15.32 13.02
C ILE A 122 1.38 -16.40 13.18
N GLU A 123 0.26 -16.28 12.46
CA GLU A 123 -0.85 -17.22 12.51
C GLU A 123 -0.38 -18.63 12.12
N ARG A 124 0.40 -18.75 11.04
CA ARG A 124 0.98 -20.03 10.63
C ARG A 124 1.89 -20.62 11.71
N HIS A 125 2.69 -19.81 12.39
CA HIS A 125 3.51 -20.26 13.51
C HIS A 125 2.64 -20.79 14.66
N ILE A 126 1.57 -20.06 15.04
CA ILE A 126 0.62 -20.49 16.08
C ILE A 126 -0.05 -21.82 15.68
N LEU A 127 -0.51 -21.96 14.44
CA LEU A 127 -1.19 -23.16 13.96
C LEU A 127 -0.30 -24.41 13.96
N ILE A 128 1.01 -24.25 13.70
CA ILE A 128 1.96 -25.36 13.64
C ILE A 128 2.46 -25.74 15.04
N PHE A 129 2.86 -24.77 15.85
CA PHE A 129 3.55 -25.03 17.13
C PHE A 129 2.62 -24.98 18.34
N HIS A 130 1.43 -24.39 18.20
CA HIS A 130 0.51 -24.12 19.32
C HIS A 130 -0.96 -24.41 18.94
N ASP A 131 -1.23 -25.57 18.34
CA ASP A 131 -2.57 -26.02 17.93
C ASP A 131 -3.63 -25.95 19.06
N GLN A 132 -3.21 -26.14 20.32
CA GLN A 132 -4.08 -26.00 21.50
C GLN A 132 -4.67 -24.59 21.66
N LEU A 133 -4.05 -23.56 21.09
CA LEU A 133 -4.55 -22.17 21.06
C LEU A 133 -5.67 -21.97 20.04
N VAL A 134 -5.96 -22.95 19.17
CA VAL A 134 -7.08 -22.89 18.22
C VAL A 134 -8.04 -24.08 18.35
N ALA A 135 -7.91 -24.87 19.42
CA ALA A 135 -8.70 -26.09 19.61
C ALA A 135 -10.21 -25.86 19.85
N THR A 136 -10.62 -24.68 20.33
CA THR A 136 -12.04 -24.39 20.64
C THR A 136 -12.52 -23.13 19.93
N ARG A 137 -13.84 -23.03 19.66
CA ARG A 137 -14.44 -21.87 18.97
C ARG A 137 -14.13 -20.54 19.66
N ARG A 138 -14.11 -20.50 21.00
CA ARG A 138 -13.76 -19.29 21.75
C ARG A 138 -12.31 -18.89 21.53
N LYS A 139 -11.41 -19.88 21.55
CA LYS A 139 -9.98 -19.65 21.31
C LYS A 139 -9.72 -19.22 19.86
N ILE A 140 -10.39 -19.83 18.87
CA ILE A 140 -10.35 -19.37 17.47
C ILE A 140 -10.80 -17.91 17.36
N LEU A 141 -11.88 -17.51 18.03
CA LEU A 141 -12.31 -16.10 18.01
C LEU A 141 -11.22 -15.15 18.52
N ILE A 142 -10.53 -15.52 19.60
CA ILE A 142 -9.54 -14.66 20.27
C ILE A 142 -8.17 -14.67 19.57
N PHE A 143 -7.71 -15.83 19.10
CA PHE A 143 -6.36 -15.99 18.54
C PHE A 143 -6.30 -15.91 17.01
N HIS A 144 -7.44 -16.02 16.32
CA HIS A 144 -7.51 -15.93 14.86
C HIS A 144 -8.26 -14.68 14.39
N TYR A 145 -9.54 -14.55 14.74
CA TYR A 145 -10.39 -13.47 14.18
C TYR A 145 -10.13 -12.11 14.81
N LEU A 146 -9.96 -12.05 16.14
CA LEU A 146 -9.73 -10.79 16.84
C LEU A 146 -8.47 -10.06 16.35
N PRO A 147 -7.29 -10.70 16.20
CA PRO A 147 -6.10 -10.02 15.70
C PRO A 147 -6.27 -9.51 14.27
N ILE A 148 -6.92 -10.27 13.38
CA ILE A 148 -7.23 -9.81 12.02
C ILE A 148 -8.07 -8.53 12.07
N VAL A 149 -9.14 -8.51 12.87
CA VAL A 149 -10.01 -7.34 13.01
C VAL A 149 -9.22 -6.15 13.60
N LEU A 150 -8.40 -6.37 14.61
CA LEU A 150 -7.58 -5.31 15.21
C LEU A 150 -6.57 -4.74 14.21
N VAL A 151 -5.90 -5.57 13.42
CA VAL A 151 -4.97 -5.14 12.35
C VAL A 151 -5.71 -4.30 11.31
N LEU A 152 -6.87 -4.75 10.84
CA LEU A 152 -7.66 -4.01 9.85
C LEU A 152 -8.14 -2.66 10.40
N LEU A 153 -8.63 -2.62 11.64
CA LEU A 153 -9.05 -1.38 12.28
C LEU A 153 -7.87 -0.43 12.50
N TYR A 154 -6.73 -0.94 12.96
CA TYR A 154 -5.51 -0.15 13.13
C TYR A 154 -5.09 0.49 11.81
N CYS A 155 -4.91 -0.29 10.74
CA CYS A 155 -4.46 0.22 9.44
C CYS A 155 -5.46 1.25 8.87
N PHE A 156 -6.77 0.98 8.99
CA PHE A 156 -7.82 1.89 8.53
C PHE A 156 -7.80 3.21 9.29
N PHE A 157 -7.84 3.18 10.63
CA PHE A 157 -7.89 4.40 11.43
C PHE A 157 -6.58 5.18 11.37
N TYR A 158 -5.43 4.51 11.37
CA TYR A 158 -4.13 5.14 11.20
C TYR A 158 -4.09 5.93 9.90
N SER A 159 -4.35 5.27 8.76
CA SER A 159 -4.35 5.90 7.44
C SER A 159 -5.37 7.04 7.35
N LEU A 160 -6.56 6.86 7.92
CA LEU A 160 -7.60 7.90 7.95
C LEU A 160 -7.12 9.15 8.73
N ILE A 161 -6.52 8.96 9.91
CA ILE A 161 -6.06 10.05 10.77
C ILE A 161 -4.90 10.79 10.12
N VAL A 162 -3.85 10.09 9.68
CA VAL A 162 -2.63 10.74 9.18
C VAL A 162 -2.84 11.43 7.83
N ILE A 163 -3.76 10.92 7.00
CA ILE A 163 -3.99 11.45 5.64
C ILE A 163 -5.10 12.51 5.61
N ILE A 164 -6.21 12.32 6.33
CA ILE A 164 -7.35 13.26 6.31
C ILE A 164 -7.19 14.37 7.34
N PHE A 165 -6.56 14.10 8.47
CA PHE A 165 -6.35 15.06 9.56
C PHE A 165 -4.86 15.31 9.84
N PRO A 166 -4.06 15.66 8.80
CA PRO A 166 -2.65 15.95 9.02
C PRO A 166 -2.48 17.22 9.87
N PRO A 167 -1.40 17.32 10.65
CA PRO A 167 -1.11 18.50 11.48
C PRO A 167 -0.62 19.71 10.65
N CYS A 168 -0.59 19.60 9.33
CA CYS A 168 0.01 20.52 8.37
C CYS A 168 -0.78 20.52 7.06
N GLU A 169 -0.51 21.50 6.20
CA GLU A 169 -1.15 21.60 4.88
C GLU A 169 -0.38 20.73 3.86
N ASN A 170 -1.09 19.84 3.16
CA ASN A 170 -0.50 19.04 2.10
C ASN A 170 -0.33 19.88 0.83
N VAL A 171 0.84 19.79 0.21
CA VAL A 171 1.13 20.39 -1.11
C VAL A 171 1.21 19.26 -2.14
N PHE A 172 0.38 19.32 -3.17
CA PHE A 172 0.33 18.30 -4.21
C PHE A 172 1.03 18.76 -5.48
N ASP A 173 1.88 17.91 -6.05
CA ASP A 173 2.49 18.07 -7.37
C ASP A 173 1.83 17.11 -8.37
N TYR A 174 0.92 17.65 -9.17
CA TYR A 174 0.18 16.89 -10.18
C TYR A 174 1.04 16.42 -11.36
N THR A 175 2.32 16.81 -11.42
CA THR A 175 3.27 16.37 -12.45
C THR A 175 4.09 15.15 -12.01
N GLN A 176 3.83 14.65 -10.80
CA GLN A 176 4.49 13.49 -10.22
C GLN A 176 3.49 12.35 -9.94
N LEU A 177 4.01 11.13 -9.86
CA LEU A 177 3.22 9.95 -9.55
C LEU A 177 2.64 10.05 -8.13
N VAL A 178 1.41 9.57 -7.94
CA VAL A 178 0.70 9.63 -6.64
C VAL A 178 0.61 11.06 -6.09
N CYS A 179 0.55 12.05 -6.99
CA CYS A 179 0.49 13.48 -6.67
C CYS A 179 1.75 14.08 -6.02
N GLY A 180 2.90 13.42 -6.19
CA GLY A 180 4.20 13.93 -5.77
C GLY A 180 4.37 14.05 -4.26
N TYR A 181 5.45 14.74 -3.87
CA TYR A 181 5.94 15.11 -2.52
C TYR A 181 5.42 14.28 -1.32
N PRO A 182 6.31 13.76 -0.45
CA PRO A 182 5.88 13.01 0.73
C PRO A 182 4.82 13.82 1.51
N LEU A 183 3.77 13.14 1.97
CA LEU A 183 2.72 13.80 2.76
C LEU A 183 3.36 14.62 3.89
N CYS A 184 2.77 15.76 4.22
CA CYS A 184 3.39 16.71 5.14
C CYS A 184 3.62 16.10 6.55
N TYR A 185 2.93 15.01 6.89
CA TYR A 185 3.16 14.28 8.14
C TYR A 185 4.56 13.67 8.24
N TYR A 186 5.25 13.40 7.12
CA TYR A 186 6.63 12.92 7.13
C TYR A 186 7.61 13.95 7.70
N ASP A 187 7.27 15.24 7.68
CA ASP A 187 8.07 16.29 8.33
C ASP A 187 7.92 16.23 9.87
N GLN A 188 6.90 15.56 10.38
CA GLN A 188 6.72 15.32 11.81
C GLN A 188 7.48 14.05 12.22
N GLN A 189 8.65 14.25 12.84
CA GLN A 189 9.55 13.16 13.22
C GLN A 189 8.86 11.99 13.95
N ALA A 190 7.90 12.27 14.84
CA ALA A 190 7.19 11.22 15.56
C ALA A 190 6.33 10.32 14.65
N LEU A 191 5.61 10.92 13.69
CA LEU A 191 4.77 10.18 12.75
C LEU A 191 5.63 9.46 11.70
N ALA A 192 6.68 10.12 11.19
CA ALA A 192 7.61 9.50 10.25
C ALA A 192 8.32 8.28 10.86
N ILE A 193 8.77 8.37 12.12
CA ILE A 193 9.36 7.22 12.82
C ILE A 193 8.30 6.14 13.03
N TRP A 194 7.08 6.51 13.40
CA TRP A 194 6.00 5.54 13.60
C TRP A 194 5.74 4.73 12.34
N ASP A 195 5.54 5.43 11.22
CA ASP A 195 5.30 4.86 9.90
C ASP A 195 6.41 3.90 9.46
N ILE A 196 7.66 4.38 9.47
CA ILE A 196 8.82 3.58 9.04
C ILE A 196 9.02 2.35 9.93
N VAL A 197 8.90 2.50 11.26
CA VAL A 197 9.21 1.42 12.20
C VAL A 197 8.06 0.42 12.32
N PHE A 198 6.85 0.90 12.60
CA PHE A 198 5.72 0.04 12.92
C PHE A 198 5.00 -0.48 11.69
N ASP A 199 4.84 0.34 10.66
CA ASP A 199 4.05 -0.05 9.49
C ASP A 199 4.91 -0.74 8.42
N HIS A 200 6.21 -0.46 8.38
CA HIS A 200 7.13 -1.09 7.43
C HIS A 200 8.15 -2.05 8.07
N LEU A 201 9.00 -1.58 9.00
CA LEU A 201 10.15 -2.38 9.46
C LEU A 201 9.74 -3.60 10.29
N ILE A 202 8.84 -3.44 11.26
CA ILE A 202 8.40 -4.54 12.13
C ILE A 202 7.75 -5.68 11.32
N PRO A 203 6.79 -5.41 10.41
CA PRO A 203 6.24 -6.45 9.55
C PRO A 203 7.28 -7.20 8.72
N ILE A 204 8.30 -6.49 8.22
CA ILE A 204 9.41 -7.09 7.47
C ILE A 204 10.24 -8.03 8.36
N ILE A 205 10.53 -7.65 9.60
CA ILE A 205 11.33 -8.47 10.52
C ILE A 205 10.57 -9.72 10.99
N ILE A 206 9.25 -9.61 11.15
CA ILE A 206 8.39 -10.72 11.59
C ILE A 206 8.23 -11.78 10.48
N ASN A 207 8.31 -11.36 9.22
CA ASN A 207 8.11 -12.20 8.05
C ASN A 207 9.36 -13.03 7.68
#